data_AF-A0AAD4GGB8-F1
#
_entry.id   AF-A0AAD4GGB8-F1
#
_cell.length_a   1.000
_cell.length_b   1.000
_cell.length_c   1.000
_cell.angle_alpha   90.00
_cell.angle_beta   90.00
_cell.angle_gamma   90.00
#
_symmetry.space_group_name_H-M   'P 1'
#
loop_
_entity.id
_entity.type
_entity.pdbx_description
1 polymer ?
#
loop_
_entity_poly.entity_id
_entity_poly.type
_entity_poly.pdbx_seq_one_letter_code
_entity_poly.pdbx_strand_id
1 'polypeptide(L)'
;MPHKRAKRSVREREKAERATDLAPTISIEHESIPKSVSRVLDAGQIRREYRRKKRQLDGVGNSDEGDGRHKKRRHNATDMNDGETRVLRIKPGETVTQFNRRVETGMTPLIRTALRQSSAQARRVRREAAAQETLKRGKQGDNARHPPPASSKKGSDPPPTAAAHEENIDRQSVTREFQVVSTSTPRRLNDVAQEPPLIKKLPRGAKHDAAPSGVLSMAQKAMMEEERDNAIRRYRELKAGKLRESGGVKLDS
;
A
#
# COMPACT_ATOMS: atom_id res chain seq x y z
N MET A 1 59.98 -35.76 11.78
CA MET A 1 60.26 -34.63 10.87
C MET A 1 59.45 -33.39 11.26
N PRO A 2 60.08 -32.32 11.77
CA PRO A 2 59.40 -31.18 12.36
C PRO A 2 59.22 -30.03 11.36
N HIS A 3 58.20 -30.09 10.49
CA HIS A 3 58.01 -29.06 9.44
C HIS A 3 56.64 -28.39 9.38
N LYS A 4 55.85 -28.38 10.47
CA LYS A 4 54.57 -27.62 10.52
C LYS A 4 54.37 -26.67 11.70
N ARG A 5 55.30 -26.60 12.67
CA ARG A 5 55.11 -25.77 13.89
C ARG A 5 55.66 -24.33 13.79
N ALA A 6 56.61 -24.06 12.90
CA ALA A 6 57.31 -22.77 12.83
C ALA A 6 56.39 -21.56 12.51
N LYS A 7 55.34 -21.74 11.70
CA LYS A 7 54.42 -20.62 11.35
C LYS A 7 53.39 -20.30 12.42
N ARG A 8 53.19 -21.19 13.40
CA ARG A 8 52.25 -20.98 14.51
C ARG A 8 52.92 -20.22 15.65
N SER A 9 54.16 -20.56 15.98
CA SER A 9 54.92 -19.86 17.01
C SER A 9 55.17 -18.39 16.66
N VAL A 10 55.48 -18.09 15.39
CA VAL A 10 55.63 -16.70 14.91
C VAL A 10 54.32 -15.93 15.04
N ARG A 11 53.17 -16.53 14.67
CA ARG A 11 51.86 -15.89 14.82
C ARG A 11 51.43 -15.70 16.27
N GLU A 12 51.71 -16.65 17.16
CA GLU A 12 51.40 -16.52 18.59
C GLU A 12 52.31 -15.48 19.25
N ARG A 13 53.58 -15.39 18.84
CA ARG A 13 54.51 -14.34 19.29
C ARG A 13 54.09 -12.95 18.82
N GLU A 14 53.77 -12.78 17.53
CA GLU A 14 53.23 -11.51 17.00
C GLU A 14 51.92 -11.09 17.68
N LYS A 15 51.06 -12.07 18.03
CA LYS A 15 49.80 -11.79 18.73
C LYS A 15 50.01 -11.42 20.20
N ALA A 16 51.02 -11.99 20.85
CA ALA A 16 51.42 -11.61 22.21
C ALA A 16 52.11 -10.23 22.24
N GLU A 17 52.97 -9.93 21.25
CA GLU A 17 53.62 -8.62 21.10
C GLU A 17 52.62 -7.51 20.75
N ARG A 18 51.54 -7.83 20.02
CA ARG A 18 50.44 -6.90 19.72
C ARG A 18 49.43 -6.70 20.85
N ALA A 19 49.72 -7.21 22.07
CA ALA A 19 48.98 -6.99 23.32
C ALA A 19 47.55 -6.48 23.10
N THR A 20 46.60 -7.41 23.02
CA THR A 20 45.17 -7.18 22.72
C THR A 20 44.42 -6.30 23.72
N ASP A 21 45.13 -5.66 24.64
CA ASP A 21 44.61 -4.87 25.76
C ASP A 21 45.18 -3.44 25.79
N LEU A 22 45.72 -2.96 24.67
CA LEU A 22 45.93 -1.54 24.46
C LEU A 22 44.64 -0.94 23.92
N ALA A 23 44.08 0.03 24.64
CA ALA A 23 42.97 0.83 24.14
C ALA A 23 43.33 1.39 22.75
N PRO A 24 42.39 1.40 21.79
CA PRO A 24 42.66 1.97 20.47
C PRO A 24 43.20 3.38 20.64
N THR A 25 44.42 3.63 20.16
CA THR A 25 45.11 4.93 20.26
C THR A 25 44.55 5.97 19.29
N ILE A 26 43.39 5.69 18.69
CA ILE A 26 42.75 6.57 17.72
C ILE A 26 41.99 7.61 18.54
N SER A 27 42.61 8.78 18.72
CA SER A 27 41.98 9.92 19.35
C SER A 27 40.69 10.27 18.61
N ILE A 28 39.56 10.24 19.33
CA ILE A 28 38.20 10.53 18.84
C ILE A 28 38.13 11.90 18.12
N GLU A 29 39.09 12.80 18.40
CA GLU A 29 39.23 14.11 17.80
C GLU A 29 39.48 14.09 16.28
N HIS A 30 40.06 13.01 15.73
CA HIS A 30 40.35 12.89 14.30
C HIS A 30 39.39 11.95 13.56
N GLU A 31 38.50 11.27 14.27
CA GLU A 31 37.51 10.42 13.64
C GLU A 31 36.38 11.28 13.06
N SER A 32 36.08 11.07 11.77
CA SER A 32 34.92 11.72 11.16
C SER A 32 33.66 11.28 11.89
N ILE A 33 32.93 12.22 12.46
CA ILE A 33 31.68 11.95 13.18
C ILE A 33 30.77 11.09 12.29
N PRO A 34 30.31 9.91 12.77
CA PRO A 34 29.43 9.06 11.99
C PRO A 34 28.19 9.81 11.54
N LYS A 35 27.74 9.57 10.30
CA LYS A 35 26.58 10.26 9.71
C LYS A 35 25.31 10.18 10.56
N SER A 36 25.13 9.07 11.30
CA SER A 36 24.02 8.92 12.26
C SER A 36 24.10 9.94 13.38
N VAL A 37 25.29 10.14 13.97
CA VAL A 37 25.55 11.08 15.07
C VAL A 37 25.50 12.53 14.57
N SER A 38 26.09 12.84 13.41
CA SER A 38 25.99 14.18 12.80
C SER A 38 24.52 14.58 12.59
N ARG A 39 23.66 13.68 12.09
CA ARG A 39 22.22 13.98 11.95
C ARG A 39 21.52 14.29 13.27
N VAL A 40 21.99 13.73 14.39
CA VAL A 40 21.44 13.97 15.73
C VAL A 40 21.93 15.31 16.27
N LEU A 41 23.22 15.60 16.16
CA LEU A 41 23.82 16.88 16.57
C LEU A 41 23.23 18.04 15.76
N ASP A 42 23.04 17.86 14.45
CA ASP A 42 22.51 18.88 13.54
C ASP A 42 20.98 18.90 13.47
N ALA A 43 20.28 18.07 14.27
CA ALA A 43 18.82 17.90 14.17
C ALA A 43 18.05 19.21 14.30
N GLY A 44 18.53 20.16 15.12
CA GLY A 44 17.95 21.48 15.27
C GLY A 44 18.11 22.37 14.02
N GLN A 45 19.28 22.31 13.38
CA GLN A 45 19.53 23.02 12.11
C GLN A 45 18.69 22.43 10.98
N ILE A 46 18.69 21.10 10.83
CA ILE A 46 17.91 20.38 9.82
C ILE A 46 16.42 20.73 9.94
N ARG A 47 15.86 20.77 11.15
CA ARG A 47 14.45 21.16 11.36
C ARG A 47 14.19 22.62 10.99
N ARG A 48 15.10 23.53 11.34
CA ARG A 48 14.97 24.96 11.00
C ARG A 48 15.06 25.20 9.50
N GLU A 49 16.05 24.59 8.84
CA GLU A 49 16.21 24.63 7.40
C GLU A 49 15.00 24.02 6.69
N TYR A 50 14.50 22.88 7.16
CA TYR A 50 13.30 22.27 6.60
C TYR A 50 12.09 23.20 6.74
N ARG A 51 11.89 23.84 7.89
CA ARG A 51 10.81 24.82 8.10
C ARG A 51 10.98 26.05 7.22
N ARG A 52 12.21 26.58 7.09
CA ARG A 52 12.52 27.73 6.24
C ARG A 52 12.29 27.41 4.77
N LYS A 53 12.81 26.27 4.31
CA LYS A 53 12.62 25.75 2.96
C LYS A 53 11.16 25.47 2.66
N LYS A 54 10.40 24.93 3.62
CA LYS A 54 8.95 24.74 3.50
C LYS A 54 8.23 26.09 3.33
N ARG A 55 8.53 27.09 4.16
CA ARG A 55 7.97 28.44 4.01
C ARG A 55 8.36 29.12 2.69
N GLN A 56 9.60 28.96 2.23
CA GLN A 56 10.06 29.50 0.94
C GLN A 56 9.41 28.79 -0.25
N LEU A 57 9.22 27.47 -0.17
CA LEU A 57 8.53 26.70 -1.20
C LEU A 57 7.03 27.06 -1.26
N ASP A 58 6.41 27.27 -0.10
CA ASP A 58 5.00 27.64 0.01
C ASP A 58 4.77 29.14 -0.35
N GLY A 59 5.79 30.00 -0.21
CA GLY A 59 5.67 31.46 -0.41
C GLY A 59 6.02 31.99 -1.81
N VAL A 60 6.72 31.22 -2.66
CA VAL A 60 7.07 31.64 -4.04
C VAL A 60 6.04 31.14 -5.07
N GLY A 61 5.01 30.43 -4.63
CA GLY A 61 3.99 29.83 -5.48
C GLY A 61 2.57 30.23 -5.12
N ASN A 62 2.22 31.48 -5.44
CA ASN A 62 0.86 31.98 -5.58
C ASN A 62 0.01 32.12 -4.29
N SER A 63 -0.41 33.37 -4.06
CA SER A 63 -1.74 33.71 -3.60
C SER A 63 -2.82 32.74 -4.10
N ASP A 64 -3.77 32.47 -3.20
CA ASP A 64 -5.08 31.82 -3.37
C ASP A 64 -5.22 30.47 -2.64
N GLU A 65 -6.09 30.50 -1.64
CA GLU A 65 -6.71 29.45 -0.84
C GLU A 65 -6.26 27.98 -1.05
N GLY A 66 -5.74 27.38 0.04
CA GLY A 66 -6.26 26.09 0.49
C GLY A 66 -5.57 24.80 0.01
N ASP A 67 -5.11 24.06 1.01
CA ASP A 67 -4.87 22.61 1.04
C ASP A 67 -3.50 22.08 0.62
N GLY A 68 -2.68 21.84 1.65
CA GLY A 68 -1.34 21.27 1.54
C GLY A 68 -1.36 19.79 1.17
N ARG A 69 -0.99 19.46 -0.06
CA ARG A 69 -0.44 18.13 -0.41
C ARG A 69 0.77 18.27 -1.32
N HIS A 70 1.92 17.97 -0.74
CA HIS A 70 3.24 17.88 -1.35
C HIS A 70 3.22 17.29 -2.78
N LYS A 71 3.51 18.13 -3.78
CA LYS A 71 3.88 17.71 -5.14
C LYS A 71 5.22 16.97 -5.07
N LYS A 72 5.18 15.65 -5.17
CA LYS A 72 6.35 14.86 -5.61
C LYS A 72 6.80 15.40 -6.96
N ARG A 73 8.11 15.59 -7.08
CA ARG A 73 8.88 16.05 -8.25
C ARG A 73 8.17 15.70 -9.57
N ARG A 74 7.69 16.74 -10.25
CA ARG A 74 7.36 16.70 -11.68
C ARG A 74 8.67 16.36 -12.41
N HIS A 75 8.78 15.14 -12.91
CA HIS A 75 9.56 14.92 -14.12
C HIS A 75 8.64 15.35 -15.26
N ASN A 76 9.02 16.42 -15.95
CA ASN A 76 8.52 16.89 -17.26
C ASN A 76 7.00 16.80 -17.50
N ALA A 77 6.27 17.81 -17.01
CA ALA A 77 4.84 18.01 -17.28
C ALA A 77 4.59 19.16 -18.28
N THR A 78 5.58 19.50 -19.10
CA THR A 78 5.47 20.54 -20.14
C THR A 78 5.10 19.99 -21.52
N ASP A 79 4.99 18.67 -21.69
CA ASP A 79 4.68 18.03 -22.99
C ASP A 79 3.30 17.37 -23.08
N MET A 80 2.49 17.42 -22.03
CA MET A 80 1.19 16.71 -21.98
C MET A 80 -0.02 17.64 -22.18
N ASN A 81 0.23 18.88 -22.60
CA ASN A 81 -0.80 19.89 -22.86
C ASN A 81 -0.85 20.30 -24.34
N ASP A 82 -0.32 19.47 -25.25
CA ASP A 82 -0.73 19.53 -26.66
C ASP A 82 -2.16 18.96 -26.73
N GLY A 83 -3.12 19.88 -26.67
CA GLY A 83 -4.56 19.68 -26.62
C GLY A 83 -5.18 19.10 -27.89
N GLU A 84 -4.56 18.09 -28.49
CA GLU A 84 -5.23 17.23 -29.44
C GLU A 84 -5.35 15.85 -28.81
N THR A 85 -6.58 15.35 -28.77
CA THR A 85 -6.88 13.93 -28.98
C THR A 85 -6.28 13.51 -30.32
N ARG A 86 -4.95 13.50 -30.44
CA ARG A 86 -4.22 12.96 -31.57
C ARG A 86 -4.73 11.55 -31.68
N VAL A 87 -5.54 11.30 -32.70
CA VAL A 87 -6.13 10.00 -32.99
C VAL A 87 -5.03 8.99 -32.78
N LEU A 88 -5.15 8.17 -31.73
CA LEU A 88 -4.09 7.24 -31.32
C LEU A 88 -3.99 6.21 -32.44
N ARG A 89 -3.14 6.50 -33.42
CA ARG A 89 -2.80 5.61 -34.52
C ARG A 89 -1.47 4.94 -34.21
N ILE A 90 -1.34 3.71 -34.69
CA ILE A 90 -0.08 2.97 -34.67
C ILE A 90 0.90 3.78 -35.53
N LYS A 91 2.05 4.14 -34.95
CA LYS A 91 3.11 4.84 -35.69
C LYS A 91 3.79 3.86 -36.64
N PRO A 92 4.31 4.31 -37.81
CA PRO A 92 5.08 3.43 -38.68
C PRO A 92 6.28 2.85 -37.91
N GLY A 93 6.42 1.52 -37.92
CA GLY A 93 7.46 0.80 -37.18
C GLY A 93 7.16 0.50 -35.71
N GLU A 94 6.02 0.96 -35.17
CA GLU A 94 5.55 0.58 -33.83
C GLU A 94 4.83 -0.77 -33.89
N THR A 95 5.16 -1.68 -32.96
CA THR A 95 4.39 -2.92 -32.79
C THR A 95 3.07 -2.64 -32.08
N VAL A 96 2.04 -3.47 -32.32
CA VAL A 96 0.71 -3.33 -31.68
C VAL A 96 0.82 -3.28 -30.14
N THR A 97 1.77 -4.01 -29.56
CA THR A 97 2.00 -4.02 -28.11
C THR A 97 2.53 -2.70 -27.58
N GLN A 98 3.45 -2.04 -28.30
CA GLN A 98 3.96 -0.71 -27.95
C GLN A 98 2.86 0.35 -28.05
N PHE A 99 2.02 0.25 -29.09
CA PHE A 99 0.84 1.10 -29.24
C PHE A 99 -0.09 0.98 -28.04
N ASN A 100 -0.45 -0.25 -27.64
CA ASN A 100 -1.31 -0.48 -26.48
C ASN A 100 -0.69 0.10 -25.19
N ARG A 101 0.63 -0.09 -24.97
CA ARG A 101 1.33 0.52 -23.83
C ARG A 101 1.26 2.04 -23.82
N ARG A 102 1.37 2.67 -24.99
CA ARG A 102 1.28 4.14 -25.14
C ARG A 102 -0.14 4.64 -24.88
N VAL A 103 -1.15 3.96 -25.42
CA VAL A 103 -2.57 4.24 -25.15
C VAL A 103 -2.86 4.14 -23.66
N GLU A 104 -2.48 3.03 -23.03
CA GLU A 104 -2.65 2.81 -21.60
C GLU A 104 -1.96 3.90 -20.78
N THR A 105 -0.70 4.20 -21.09
CA THR A 105 0.07 5.24 -20.38
C THR A 105 -0.59 6.61 -20.52
N GLY A 106 -1.12 6.95 -21.70
CA GLY A 106 -1.84 8.21 -21.94
C GLY A 106 -3.18 8.30 -21.21
N MET A 107 -3.93 7.20 -21.11
CA MET A 107 -5.23 7.16 -20.41
C MET A 107 -5.12 6.98 -18.90
N THR A 108 -4.01 6.41 -18.40
CA THR A 108 -3.81 6.11 -16.98
C THR A 108 -3.98 7.33 -16.05
N PRO A 109 -3.50 8.54 -16.38
CA PRO A 109 -3.74 9.73 -15.58
C PRO A 109 -5.22 10.05 -15.41
N LEU A 110 -6.01 9.99 -16.50
CA LEU A 110 -7.45 10.26 -16.50
C LEU A 110 -8.21 9.24 -15.65
N ILE A 111 -7.84 7.96 -15.78
CA ILE A 111 -8.41 6.89 -14.96
C ILE A 111 -8.08 7.12 -13.48
N ARG A 112 -6.83 7.50 -13.16
CA ARG A 112 -6.41 7.80 -11.79
C ARG A 112 -7.14 9.02 -11.22
N THR A 113 -7.39 10.07 -12.00
CA THR A 113 -8.15 11.24 -11.54
C THR A 113 -9.61 10.88 -11.30
N ALA A 114 -10.25 10.15 -12.23
CA ALA A 114 -11.62 9.69 -12.08
C ALA A 114 -11.79 8.79 -10.84
N LEU A 115 -10.86 7.84 -10.62
CA LEU A 115 -10.88 6.97 -9.45
C LEU A 115 -10.71 7.74 -8.13
N ARG A 116 -9.85 8.76 -8.11
CA ARG A 116 -9.69 9.62 -6.93
C ARG A 116 -10.97 10.41 -6.67
N GLN A 117 -11.57 10.99 -7.71
CA GLN A 117 -12.81 11.75 -7.60
C GLN A 117 -13.98 10.87 -7.12
N SER A 118 -14.15 9.68 -7.67
CA SER A 118 -15.21 8.74 -7.25
C SER A 118 -15.01 8.29 -5.80
N SER A 119 -13.77 8.02 -5.38
CA SER A 119 -13.48 7.67 -3.98
C SER A 119 -13.79 8.82 -3.01
N ALA A 120 -13.55 10.06 -3.42
CA ALA A 120 -13.86 11.24 -2.62
C ALA A 120 -15.37 11.47 -2.52
N GLN A 121 -16.10 11.32 -3.64
CA GLN A 121 -17.55 11.39 -3.67
C GLN A 121 -18.19 10.29 -2.81
N ALA A 122 -17.72 9.05 -2.90
CA ALA A 122 -18.20 7.95 -2.06
C ALA A 122 -18.02 8.24 -0.55
N ARG A 123 -16.92 8.90 -0.17
CA ARG A 123 -16.71 9.34 1.23
C ARG A 123 -17.67 10.46 1.65
N ARG A 124 -17.94 11.42 0.76
CA ARG A 124 -18.90 12.51 1.01
C ARG A 124 -20.31 11.94 1.21
N VAL A 125 -20.76 11.08 0.30
CA VAL A 125 -22.06 10.40 0.39
C VAL A 125 -22.17 9.60 1.69
N ARG A 126 -21.14 8.84 2.08
CA ARG A 126 -21.15 8.11 3.36
C ARG A 126 -21.22 9.04 4.58
N ARG A 127 -20.53 10.18 4.54
CA ARG A 127 -20.56 11.16 5.63
C ARG A 127 -21.92 11.85 5.74
N GLU A 128 -22.52 12.19 4.61
CA GLU A 128 -23.86 12.79 4.52
C GLU A 128 -24.94 11.81 4.98
N ALA A 129 -24.87 10.54 4.56
CA ALA A 129 -25.77 9.49 5.03
C ALA A 129 -25.68 9.30 6.56
N ALA A 130 -24.47 9.23 7.11
CA ALA A 130 -24.27 9.13 8.56
C ALA A 130 -24.81 10.37 9.32
N ALA A 131 -24.63 11.58 8.77
CA ALA A 131 -25.18 12.79 9.36
C ALA A 131 -26.72 12.78 9.35
N GLN A 132 -27.35 12.32 8.27
CA GLN A 132 -28.81 12.19 8.19
C GLN A 132 -29.36 11.15 9.18
N GLU A 133 -28.66 10.04 9.41
CA GLU A 133 -29.07 9.06 10.44
C GLU A 133 -29.02 9.66 11.85
N THR A 134 -28.01 10.47 12.17
CA THR A 134 -27.93 11.13 13.49
C THR A 134 -29.06 12.14 13.71
N LEU A 135 -29.50 12.85 12.66
CA LEU A 135 -30.62 13.80 12.76
C LEU A 135 -31.99 13.10 12.89
N LYS A 136 -32.17 11.93 12.25
CA LYS A 136 -33.41 11.14 12.38
C LYS A 136 -33.55 10.48 13.76
N ARG A 137 -32.43 10.07 14.38
CA ARG A 137 -32.41 9.53 15.75
C ARG A 137 -32.67 10.57 16.84
N GLY A 138 -32.41 11.85 16.58
CA GLY A 138 -32.70 12.94 17.53
C GLY A 138 -34.18 13.32 17.67
N LYS A 139 -35.08 12.76 16.85
CA LYS A 139 -36.53 13.09 16.88
C LYS A 139 -37.42 12.01 17.51
N GLN A 140 -36.85 10.88 17.94
CA GLN A 140 -37.55 9.83 18.67
C GLN A 140 -36.76 9.52 19.95
N GLY A 141 -37.12 10.15 21.07
CA GLY A 141 -36.73 9.66 22.39
C GLY A 141 -36.09 10.66 23.35
N ASP A 142 -36.76 11.77 23.65
CA ASP A 142 -36.61 12.41 24.97
C ASP A 142 -37.39 11.58 26.00
N ASN A 143 -36.82 10.45 26.43
CA ASN A 143 -37.15 9.77 27.69
C ASN A 143 -36.24 8.54 27.89
N ALA A 144 -34.98 8.77 28.28
CA ALA A 144 -34.25 7.92 29.22
C ALA A 144 -32.86 8.52 29.46
N ARG A 145 -32.75 9.18 30.62
CA ARG A 145 -31.55 9.78 31.18
C ARG A 145 -30.65 8.67 31.73
N HIS A 146 -29.55 8.35 31.04
CA HIS A 146 -28.39 7.72 31.67
C HIS A 146 -27.11 8.45 31.21
N PRO A 147 -26.32 9.02 32.13
CA PRO A 147 -25.07 9.71 31.78
C PRO A 147 -23.98 8.69 31.44
N PRO A 148 -23.19 8.89 30.36
CA PRO A 148 -21.97 8.11 30.16
C PRO A 148 -20.89 8.59 31.15
N PRO A 149 -20.13 7.67 31.78
CA PRO A 149 -19.07 8.05 32.70
C PRO A 149 -17.90 8.69 31.94
N ALA A 150 -17.41 9.80 32.49
CA ALA A 150 -16.12 10.35 32.16
C ALA A 150 -15.00 9.36 32.54
N SER A 151 -14.17 8.97 31.57
CA SER A 151 -12.87 8.36 31.86
C SER A 151 -11.78 9.11 31.11
N SER A 152 -11.11 9.98 31.85
CA SER A 152 -9.72 10.37 31.64
C SER A 152 -8.79 9.15 31.74
N LYS A 153 -7.75 9.10 30.90
CA LYS A 153 -6.46 8.39 31.04
C LYS A 153 -5.65 8.66 29.76
N LYS A 154 -4.76 9.66 29.67
CA LYS A 154 -3.34 9.65 30.09
C LYS A 154 -2.86 8.39 30.84
N GLY A 155 -1.73 7.88 30.38
CA GLY A 155 -1.02 6.66 30.83
C GLY A 155 -0.68 5.85 29.57
N SER A 156 0.50 5.96 28.95
CA SER A 156 1.84 5.60 29.45
C SER A 156 1.91 4.23 30.12
N ASP A 157 2.93 3.49 29.69
CA ASP A 157 3.58 2.31 30.30
C ASP A 157 3.09 0.92 29.86
N PRO A 158 3.93 -0.15 29.91
CA PRO A 158 5.40 -0.21 30.02
C PRO A 158 6.05 -1.23 29.02
N PRO A 159 7.39 -1.32 28.94
CA PRO A 159 8.07 -2.47 28.34
C PRO A 159 8.14 -3.64 29.35
N PRO A 160 7.92 -4.90 28.95
CA PRO A 160 8.26 -6.03 29.80
C PRO A 160 9.74 -6.40 29.61
N THR A 161 10.56 -6.06 30.59
CA THR A 161 11.88 -6.67 30.79
C THR A 161 11.76 -8.02 31.49
N ALA A 162 12.38 -9.02 30.86
CA ALA A 162 13.13 -10.14 31.43
C ALA A 162 12.45 -11.08 32.45
N ALA A 163 12.21 -12.32 31.99
CA ALA A 163 12.55 -13.51 32.78
C ALA A 163 13.39 -14.43 31.90
N ALA A 164 14.54 -14.82 32.42
CA ALA A 164 15.55 -15.65 31.79
C ALA A 164 15.05 -17.08 31.58
N HIS A 165 15.36 -17.62 30.41
CA HIS A 165 15.82 -19.00 30.29
C HIS A 165 17.01 -18.98 29.35
N GLU A 166 18.18 -19.25 29.92
CA GLU A 166 19.33 -19.75 29.18
C GLU A 166 18.88 -21.03 28.46
N GLU A 167 19.03 -21.09 27.14
CA GLU A 167 19.68 -22.19 26.43
C GLU A 167 20.09 -21.69 25.03
N ASN A 168 21.18 -22.22 24.55
CA ASN A 168 22.10 -21.63 23.60
C ASN A 168 22.08 -22.49 22.33
N ILE A 169 21.22 -22.19 21.34
CA ILE A 169 21.26 -22.87 20.03
C ILE A 169 20.90 -21.88 18.88
N ASP A 170 21.91 -21.61 18.07
CA ASP A 170 21.93 -21.21 16.65
C ASP A 170 21.15 -19.98 16.13
N ARG A 171 21.92 -18.89 15.97
CA ARG A 171 21.65 -17.71 15.13
C ARG A 171 21.77 -17.98 13.62
N GLN A 172 21.00 -18.91 13.05
CA GLN A 172 20.89 -19.06 11.58
C GLN A 172 19.47 -19.40 11.12
N SER A 173 18.54 -18.45 11.18
CA SER A 173 17.32 -18.53 10.36
C SER A 173 16.75 -17.15 10.05
N VAL A 174 17.58 -16.30 9.44
CA VAL A 174 17.07 -15.15 8.69
C VAL A 174 16.43 -15.69 7.41
N THR A 175 15.09 -15.76 7.43
CA THR A 175 14.18 -15.86 6.27
C THR A 175 14.49 -16.98 5.25
N ARG A 176 14.02 -18.21 5.52
CA ARG A 176 13.72 -19.19 4.46
C ARG A 176 12.20 -19.39 4.41
N GLU A 177 11.57 -18.92 3.34
CA GLU A 177 10.13 -19.05 3.11
C GLU A 177 9.69 -20.46 2.69
N PHE A 178 10.64 -21.39 2.54
CA PHE A 178 10.36 -22.77 2.20
C PHE A 178 10.74 -23.69 3.35
N GLN A 179 9.76 -24.46 3.82
CA GLN A 179 9.95 -25.50 4.81
C GLN A 179 10.78 -26.63 4.21
N VAL A 180 12.04 -26.74 4.63
CA VAL A 180 12.90 -27.87 4.27
C VAL A 180 12.44 -29.06 5.09
N VAL A 181 11.69 -29.98 4.49
CA VAL A 181 11.26 -31.22 5.14
C VAL A 181 12.44 -32.19 5.13
N SER A 182 13.17 -32.29 6.25
CA SER A 182 14.21 -33.30 6.44
C SER A 182 13.57 -34.69 6.46
N THR A 183 13.53 -35.37 5.31
CA THR A 183 13.18 -36.80 5.24
C THR A 183 14.43 -37.62 4.99
N SER A 184 14.66 -38.63 5.82
CA SER A 184 15.89 -39.43 5.85
C SER A 184 15.97 -40.51 4.77
N THR A 185 15.01 -40.57 3.83
CA THR A 185 14.95 -41.60 2.79
C THR A 185 14.73 -40.97 1.41
N PRO A 186 15.48 -41.40 0.37
CA PRO A 186 15.39 -40.83 -0.97
C PRO A 186 14.04 -41.18 -1.61
N ARG A 187 13.18 -40.17 -1.81
CA ARG A 187 11.86 -40.34 -2.44
C ARG A 187 11.98 -40.37 -3.96
N ARG A 188 11.23 -41.26 -4.62
CA ARG A 188 11.13 -41.33 -6.08
C ARG A 188 10.30 -40.15 -6.61
N LEU A 189 10.67 -39.66 -7.78
CA LEU A 189 10.16 -38.41 -8.37
C LEU A 189 8.63 -38.40 -8.59
N ASN A 190 8.00 -39.57 -8.64
CA ASN A 190 6.55 -39.74 -8.83
C ASN A 190 5.76 -39.87 -7.51
N ASP A 191 6.43 -40.06 -6.37
CA ASP A 191 5.78 -40.14 -5.04
C ASP A 191 5.56 -38.75 -4.40
N VAL A 192 5.91 -37.69 -5.14
CA VAL A 192 5.69 -36.30 -4.74
C VAL A 192 4.46 -35.74 -5.47
N ALA A 193 3.35 -36.50 -5.45
CA ALA A 193 2.04 -35.91 -5.64
C ALA A 193 1.75 -35.06 -4.40
N GLN A 194 2.25 -33.83 -4.39
CA GLN A 194 1.87 -32.86 -3.37
C GLN A 194 0.39 -32.56 -3.57
N GLU A 195 -0.46 -33.10 -2.69
CA GLU A 195 -1.81 -32.60 -2.57
C GLU A 195 -1.75 -31.08 -2.36
N PRO A 196 -2.59 -30.30 -3.07
CA PRO A 196 -2.59 -28.86 -2.92
C PRO A 196 -2.79 -28.51 -1.44
N PRO A 197 -1.95 -27.64 -0.86
CA PRO A 197 -1.96 -27.38 0.57
C PRO A 197 -3.33 -26.82 1.00
N LEU A 198 -3.97 -27.52 1.94
CA LEU A 198 -5.24 -27.10 2.53
C LEU A 198 -4.99 -25.96 3.53
N ILE A 199 -5.28 -24.72 3.13
CA ILE A 199 -5.19 -23.53 3.99
C ILE A 199 -6.36 -23.52 4.97
N LYS A 200 -6.27 -24.28 6.06
CA LYS A 200 -7.32 -24.38 7.09
C LYS A 200 -7.40 -23.16 8.01
N LYS A 201 -6.41 -22.26 7.98
CA LYS A 201 -6.35 -21.06 8.83
C LYS A 201 -6.02 -19.85 7.97
N LEU A 202 -6.93 -18.87 7.94
CA LEU A 202 -6.67 -17.60 7.28
C LEU A 202 -5.56 -16.86 8.05
N PRO A 203 -4.66 -16.15 7.34
CA PRO A 203 -3.60 -15.38 7.99
C PRO A 203 -4.23 -14.31 8.90
N ARG A 204 -3.62 -14.13 10.08
CA ARG A 204 -4.07 -13.21 11.13
C ARG A 204 -4.17 -11.78 10.55
N GLY A 205 -5.39 -11.30 10.32
CA GLY A 205 -5.68 -9.99 9.72
C GLY A 205 -6.54 -10.03 8.44
N ALA A 206 -6.79 -11.22 7.87
CA ALA A 206 -7.77 -11.39 6.81
C ALA A 206 -9.20 -11.32 7.39
N LYS A 207 -10.01 -10.38 6.90
CA LYS A 207 -11.44 -10.32 7.23
C LYS A 207 -12.13 -11.50 6.56
N HIS A 208 -13.03 -12.18 7.29
CA HIS A 208 -13.91 -13.20 6.72
C HIS A 208 -14.88 -12.54 5.74
N ASP A 209 -14.48 -12.39 4.49
CA ASP A 209 -15.40 -12.12 3.37
C ASP A 209 -15.95 -13.44 2.80
N ALA A 210 -16.16 -14.44 3.67
CA ALA A 210 -16.91 -15.64 3.34
C ALA A 210 -18.37 -15.41 3.76
N ALA A 211 -19.04 -14.49 3.07
CA ALA A 211 -20.49 -14.50 3.06
C ALA A 211 -20.94 -15.79 2.34
N PRO A 212 -21.98 -16.50 2.84
CA PRO A 212 -22.54 -17.63 2.11
C PRO A 212 -22.94 -17.16 0.71
N SER A 213 -22.49 -17.87 -0.32
CA SER A 213 -22.60 -17.54 -1.75
C SER A 213 -24.05 -17.58 -2.25
N GLY A 214 -24.91 -16.73 -1.71
CA GLY A 214 -26.33 -16.72 -2.02
C GLY A 214 -27.15 -15.65 -1.29
N VAL A 215 -26.66 -15.05 -0.21
CA VAL A 215 -27.39 -13.97 0.49
C VAL A 215 -26.74 -12.63 0.18
N LEU A 216 -27.18 -12.00 -0.91
CA LEU A 216 -26.83 -10.61 -1.20
C LEU A 216 -27.43 -9.72 -0.09
N SER A 217 -26.64 -8.75 0.38
CA SER A 217 -27.13 -7.73 1.32
C SER A 217 -28.36 -7.03 0.74
N MET A 218 -29.35 -6.70 1.57
CA MET A 218 -30.58 -6.01 1.11
C MET A 218 -30.28 -4.72 0.34
N ALA A 219 -29.22 -4.00 0.71
CA ALA A 219 -28.76 -2.81 -0.01
C ALA A 219 -28.21 -3.14 -1.41
N GLN A 220 -27.51 -4.27 -1.55
CA GLN A 220 -27.00 -4.74 -2.84
C GLN A 220 -28.13 -5.27 -3.73
N LYS A 221 -29.13 -5.92 -3.13
CA LYS A 221 -30.34 -6.36 -3.84
C LYS A 221 -31.12 -5.17 -4.42
N ALA A 222 -31.31 -4.10 -3.64
CA ALA A 222 -31.96 -2.88 -4.13
C ALA A 222 -31.20 -2.23 -5.29
N MET A 223 -29.87 -2.16 -5.21
CA MET A 223 -29.04 -1.63 -6.31
C MET A 223 -29.15 -2.46 -7.59
N MET A 224 -29.18 -3.80 -7.47
CA MET A 224 -29.37 -4.68 -8.62
C MET A 224 -30.78 -4.61 -9.22
N GLU A 225 -31.80 -4.35 -8.39
CA GLU A 225 -33.18 -4.12 -8.83
C GLU A 225 -33.29 -2.81 -9.64
N GLU A 226 -32.63 -1.73 -9.20
CA GLU A 226 -32.57 -0.48 -9.97
C GLU A 226 -31.86 -0.66 -11.32
N GLU A 227 -30.75 -1.40 -11.36
CA GLU A 227 -30.05 -1.73 -12.60
C GLU A 227 -30.91 -2.59 -13.53
N ARG A 228 -31.67 -3.53 -12.97
CA ARG A 228 -32.61 -4.38 -13.72
C ARG A 228 -33.72 -3.53 -14.35
N ASP A 229 -34.32 -2.60 -13.61
CA ASP A 229 -35.38 -1.72 -14.12
C ASP A 229 -34.85 -0.81 -15.23
N ASN A 230 -33.64 -0.27 -15.08
CA ASN A 230 -32.98 0.53 -16.11
C ASN A 230 -32.71 -0.29 -17.38
N ALA A 231 -32.27 -1.54 -17.25
CA ALA A 231 -32.06 -2.45 -18.39
C ALA A 231 -33.39 -2.77 -19.11
N ILE A 232 -34.47 -3.01 -18.36
CA ILE A 232 -35.80 -3.26 -18.91
C ILE A 232 -36.31 -2.03 -19.68
N ARG A 233 -36.14 -0.82 -19.14
CA ARG A 233 -36.53 0.42 -19.83
C ARG A 233 -35.80 0.58 -21.17
N ARG A 234 -34.47 0.45 -21.16
CA ARG A 234 -33.66 0.50 -22.39
C ARG A 234 -34.06 -0.58 -23.39
N TYR A 235 -34.33 -1.79 -22.92
CA TYR A 235 -34.79 -2.87 -23.80
C TYR A 235 -36.15 -2.56 -24.42
N ARG A 236 -37.09 -1.99 -23.65
CA ARG A 236 -38.40 -1.56 -24.17
C ARG A 236 -38.27 -0.46 -25.21
N GLU A 237 -37.41 0.53 -24.97
CA GLU A 237 -37.11 1.60 -25.94
C GLU A 237 -36.52 1.04 -27.23
N LEU A 238 -35.50 0.17 -27.13
CA LEU A 238 -34.90 -0.50 -28.30
C LEU A 238 -35.91 -1.35 -29.05
N LYS A 239 -36.79 -2.07 -28.34
CA LYS A 239 -37.80 -2.92 -28.96
C LYS A 239 -38.89 -2.09 -29.64
N ALA A 240 -39.31 -0.98 -29.03
CA ALA A 240 -40.25 -0.04 -29.64
C ALA A 240 -39.65 0.64 -30.88
N GLY A 241 -38.37 1.03 -30.83
CA GLY A 241 -37.62 1.52 -31.99
C GLY A 241 -37.58 0.50 -33.12
N LYS A 242 -37.22 -0.76 -32.81
CA LYS A 242 -37.18 -1.85 -33.79
C LYS A 242 -38.55 -2.16 -34.39
N LEU A 243 -39.65 -2.06 -33.63
CA LEU A 243 -41.01 -2.22 -34.14
C LEU A 243 -41.42 -1.09 -35.10
N ARG A 244 -41.06 0.16 -34.79
CA ARG A 244 -41.26 1.29 -35.70
C ARG A 244 -40.47 1.14 -36.99
N GLU A 245 -39.22 0.72 -36.88
CA GLU A 245 -38.30 0.55 -38.02
C GLU A 245 -38.70 -0.66 -38.88
N SER A 246 -39.10 -1.78 -38.28
CA SER A 246 -39.56 -2.97 -39.02
C SER A 246 -41.00 -2.87 -39.54
N GLY A 247 -41.84 -2.02 -38.92
CA GLY A 247 -43.21 -1.75 -39.38
C GLY A 247 -43.31 -0.72 -40.52
N GLY A 248 -42.25 0.04 -40.77
CA GLY A 248 -42.18 1.03 -41.85
C GLY A 248 -41.67 0.50 -43.20
N VAL A 249 -41.29 -0.77 -43.30
CA VAL A 249 -40.68 -1.37 -44.52
C VAL A 249 -41.71 -2.16 -45.36
N LYS A 250 -43.02 -1.98 -45.13
CA LYS A 250 -44.08 -2.58 -45.96
C LYS A 250 -45.09 -1.51 -46.38
N LEU A 251 -44.72 -0.70 -47.36
CA LEU A 251 -45.59 0.08 -48.24
C LEU A 251 -44.65 0.82 -49.19
N ASP A 252 -44.27 0.16 -50.28
CA ASP A 252 -43.78 0.72 -51.55
C ASP A 252 -43.19 -0.43 -52.38
N SER A 253 -44.07 -1.26 -52.94
CA SER A 253 -43.80 -2.21 -54.03
C SER A 253 -45.09 -2.48 -54.77
#